data_AF-A0A7S1MWR3-F1
#
_entry.id   AF-A0A7S1MWR3-F1
#
_cell.length_a   1.000
_cell.length_b   1.000
_cell.length_c   1.000
_cell.angle_alpha   90.00
_cell.angle_beta   90.00
_cell.angle_gamma   90.00
#
_symmetry.space_group_name_H-M   'P 1'
#
loop_
_entity.id
_entity.type
_entity.pdbx_description
1 polymer ?
#
loop_
_entity_poly.entity_id
_entity_poly.type
_entity_poly.pdbx_seq_one_letter_code
_entity_poly.pdbx_strand_id
1 'polypeptide(L)'
;YLGFAVFVCLGILRGGSRPFFHGSIWVLHSWKALVDLERCHQRCLLKLHLPESLPPQPPPSPFRPVGPATRMQNASDYASNRRSKAILAFASLLSLLSSTSAFSVTPRHPIALRFSHATRSTNSVLVGPTDSRGKGFRLGRIGGLKMEILGPIGPLAPYRSQYIQSGQLQSESGQMTALVEEVAKKFQALGVGMQSGMPPDPATCARVAGEMEELNDKWKVMLARWRLADDFQARELFQLTQARSEQSGLTLEEMQTGVQWQIDFLRAMSENRMPPEMPAALTKAFEGQQQQQGGMGSPESFNTFFSGPPELPILPSSKALDSPVVAEELNSIMKQHEQMVKMGEGYGKWDREGKKMYIQQLGSVEERWATFLKRFELMGEVNPEYQQSTDAFLKSYQMSSVEEFKNWLKTTRDKMLSDAEAS
;
A
#
# COMPACT_ATOMS: atom_id res chain seq x y z
N TYR A 1 -16.06 -39.39 23.57
CA TYR A 1 -15.41 -40.08 22.44
C TYR A 1 -13.94 -39.67 22.37
N LEU A 2 -13.18 -40.10 23.38
CA LEU A 2 -11.86 -39.54 23.74
C LEU A 2 -10.74 -40.59 23.68
N GLY A 3 -10.92 -41.66 22.90
CA GLY A 3 -10.00 -42.83 22.92
C GLY A 3 -9.39 -43.23 21.58
N PHE A 4 -9.64 -42.50 20.49
CA PHE A 4 -9.21 -42.93 19.13
C PHE A 4 -8.10 -42.05 18.52
N ALA A 5 -7.69 -40.98 19.20
CA ALA A 5 -6.76 -39.99 18.63
C ALA A 5 -5.27 -40.20 19.01
N VAL A 6 -4.94 -41.18 19.85
CA VAL A 6 -3.56 -41.37 20.36
C VAL A 6 -2.73 -42.36 19.54
N PHE A 7 -3.34 -43.14 18.63
CA PHE A 7 -2.62 -44.18 17.89
C PHE A 7 -2.00 -43.75 16.53
N VAL A 8 -2.33 -42.55 16.02
CA VAL A 8 -1.86 -42.13 14.69
C VAL A 8 -0.55 -41.34 14.74
N CYS A 9 -0.18 -40.75 15.89
CA CYS A 9 1.02 -39.90 15.99
C CYS A 9 2.34 -40.62 16.36
N LEU A 10 2.32 -41.92 16.66
CA LEU A 10 3.54 -42.68 17.00
C LEU A 10 4.14 -43.51 15.84
N GLY A 11 3.53 -43.49 14.65
CA GLY A 11 3.96 -44.32 13.51
C GLY A 11 4.95 -43.69 12.53
N ILE A 12 5.31 -42.41 12.65
CA ILE A 12 6.07 -41.67 11.61
C ILE A 12 7.57 -41.50 11.96
N LEU A 13 8.06 -42.11 13.04
CA LEU A 13 9.49 -42.08 13.42
C LEU A 13 10.20 -43.43 13.29
N ARG A 14 10.06 -44.10 12.14
CA ARG A 14 11.05 -45.09 11.71
C ARG A 14 11.09 -45.20 10.19
N GLY A 15 12.20 -44.67 9.63
CA GLY A 15 12.49 -44.72 8.21
C GLY A 15 12.67 -46.15 7.70
N GLY A 16 11.96 -46.47 6.62
CA GLY A 16 12.06 -47.73 5.90
C GLY A 16 11.47 -47.56 4.50
N SER A 17 12.26 -47.89 3.50
CA SER A 17 12.10 -47.53 2.09
C SER A 17 10.94 -48.22 1.34
N ARG A 18 10.38 -47.46 0.37
CA ARG A 18 9.67 -47.84 -0.88
C ARG A 18 8.12 -47.96 -0.89
N PRO A 19 7.49 -47.68 -2.06
CA PRO A 19 6.15 -47.11 -2.14
C PRO A 19 5.07 -48.11 -2.59
N PHE A 20 3.82 -47.91 -2.15
CA PHE A 20 2.65 -48.49 -2.79
C PHE A 20 1.51 -47.46 -2.89
N PHE A 21 0.98 -47.35 -4.11
CA PHE A 21 -0.19 -46.57 -4.51
C PHE A 21 -1.46 -47.10 -3.81
N HIS A 22 -2.13 -46.28 -2.98
CA HIS A 22 -3.60 -46.28 -2.77
C HIS A 22 -4.02 -45.24 -1.68
N GLY A 23 -3.73 -43.96 -1.91
CA GLY A 23 -4.08 -42.88 -0.94
C GLY A 23 -5.30 -42.02 -1.32
N SER A 24 -5.80 -42.09 -2.56
CA SER A 24 -6.63 -41.01 -3.11
C SER A 24 -8.13 -41.09 -2.76
N ILE A 25 -8.62 -42.21 -2.23
CA ILE A 25 -10.06 -42.42 -1.98
C ILE A 25 -10.47 -41.98 -0.56
N TRP A 26 -9.56 -42.05 0.42
CA TRP A 26 -9.86 -41.70 1.81
C TRP A 26 -9.94 -40.18 2.07
N VAL A 27 -9.23 -39.37 1.28
CA VAL A 27 -9.25 -37.90 1.41
C VAL A 27 -10.58 -37.31 0.95
N LEU A 28 -11.21 -37.89 -0.09
CA LEU A 28 -12.49 -37.42 -0.61
C LEU A 28 -13.68 -37.75 0.31
N HIS A 29 -13.65 -38.90 0.98
CA HIS A 29 -14.68 -39.26 1.98
C HIS A 29 -14.58 -38.40 3.25
N SER A 30 -13.36 -38.07 3.68
CA SER A 30 -13.14 -37.23 4.86
C SER A 30 -13.58 -35.77 4.63
N TRP A 31 -13.42 -35.26 3.41
CA TRP A 31 -13.85 -33.90 3.07
C TRP A 31 -15.38 -33.78 2.98
N LYS A 32 -16.07 -34.79 2.45
CA LYS A 32 -17.54 -34.80 2.40
C LYS A 32 -18.16 -34.79 3.80
N ALA A 33 -17.60 -35.56 4.73
CA ALA A 33 -18.04 -35.56 6.13
C ALA A 33 -17.85 -34.20 6.82
N LEU A 34 -16.78 -33.46 6.49
CA LEU A 34 -16.52 -32.13 7.05
C LEU A 34 -17.52 -31.08 6.55
N VAL A 35 -17.84 -31.11 5.24
CA VAL A 35 -18.82 -30.19 4.62
C VAL A 35 -20.24 -30.46 5.11
N ASP A 36 -20.59 -31.73 5.34
CA ASP A 36 -21.90 -32.09 5.88
C ASP A 36 -22.04 -31.69 7.37
N LEU A 37 -20.95 -31.69 8.14
CA LEU A 37 -20.92 -31.22 9.52
C LEU A 37 -21.14 -29.70 9.62
N GLU A 38 -20.50 -28.94 8.72
CA GLU A 38 -20.63 -27.47 8.65
C GLU A 38 -22.05 -27.04 8.24
N ARG A 39 -22.67 -27.74 7.28
CA ARG A 39 -24.08 -27.53 6.91
C ARG A 39 -25.05 -27.86 8.05
N CYS A 40 -24.74 -28.86 8.87
CA CYS A 40 -25.56 -29.21 10.03
C CYS A 40 -25.48 -28.11 11.10
N HIS A 41 -24.28 -27.58 11.35
CA HIS A 41 -24.06 -26.50 12.30
C HIS A 41 -24.80 -25.21 11.90
N GLN A 42 -24.77 -24.83 10.61
CA GLN A 42 -25.50 -23.66 10.12
C GLN A 42 -27.03 -23.81 10.22
N ARG A 43 -27.57 -25.02 10.01
CA ARG A 43 -29.01 -25.28 10.20
C ARG A 43 -29.44 -25.24 11.67
N CYS A 44 -28.55 -25.61 12.59
CA CYS A 44 -28.82 -25.50 14.03
C CYS A 44 -28.80 -24.04 14.51
N LEU A 45 -27.90 -23.21 13.97
CA LEU A 45 -27.83 -21.78 14.32
C LEU A 45 -29.06 -20.99 13.84
N LEU A 46 -29.64 -21.35 12.69
CA LEU A 46 -30.86 -20.73 12.17
C LEU A 46 -32.14 -21.04 12.97
N LYS A 47 -32.11 -22.02 13.88
CA LYS A 47 -33.27 -22.38 14.72
C LYS A 47 -33.29 -21.73 16.10
N LEU A 48 -32.23 -21.03 16.50
CA LEU A 48 -32.07 -20.57 17.88
C LEU A 48 -32.36 -19.08 18.12
N HIS A 49 -32.80 -18.31 17.13
CA HIS A 49 -33.16 -16.89 17.33
C HIS A 49 -34.48 -16.53 16.62
N LEU A 50 -35.58 -16.60 17.36
CA LEU A 50 -36.81 -15.85 17.10
C LEU A 50 -37.41 -15.46 18.46
N PRO A 51 -37.25 -14.21 18.92
CA PRO A 51 -38.10 -13.69 19.97
C PRO A 51 -39.41 -13.14 19.38
N GLU A 52 -40.42 -13.28 20.23
CA GLU A 52 -41.82 -12.88 20.15
C GLU A 52 -42.12 -11.52 19.50
N SER A 53 -43.27 -11.50 18.83
CA SER A 53 -43.88 -10.41 18.07
C SER A 53 -44.04 -9.08 18.82
N LEU A 54 -43.64 -7.98 18.18
CA LEU A 54 -44.04 -6.61 18.52
C LEU A 54 -45.46 -6.29 18.01
N PRO A 55 -46.22 -5.41 18.71
CA PRO A 55 -47.58 -5.02 18.31
C PRO A 55 -47.59 -4.11 17.07
N PRO A 56 -48.71 -4.07 16.32
CA PRO A 56 -48.79 -3.41 15.01
C PRO A 56 -48.75 -1.88 15.13
N GLN A 57 -47.87 -1.26 14.34
CA GLN A 57 -47.84 0.19 14.12
C GLN A 57 -49.04 0.64 13.27
N PRO A 58 -49.57 1.86 13.50
CA PRO A 58 -50.66 2.42 12.69
C PRO A 58 -50.18 2.75 11.25
N PRO A 59 -51.09 2.72 10.27
CA PRO A 59 -50.73 2.90 8.87
C PRO A 59 -50.27 4.33 8.57
N PRO A 60 -49.25 4.52 7.72
CA PRO A 60 -48.82 5.84 7.28
C PRO A 60 -49.85 6.49 6.35
N SER A 61 -50.12 7.76 6.61
CA SER A 61 -50.95 8.64 5.77
C SER A 61 -50.36 8.84 4.37
N PRO A 62 -51.21 9.01 3.33
CA PRO A 62 -50.78 9.00 1.93
C PRO A 62 -50.08 10.31 1.53
N PHE A 63 -48.81 10.21 1.13
CA PHE A 63 -48.09 11.29 0.47
C PHE A 63 -48.43 11.35 -1.03
N ARG A 64 -48.61 12.59 -1.51
CA ARG A 64 -48.94 13.00 -2.87
C ARG A 64 -47.83 12.66 -3.88
N PRO A 65 -48.16 12.49 -5.17
CA PRO A 65 -47.20 12.19 -6.23
C PRO A 65 -46.43 13.46 -6.65
N VAL A 66 -45.10 13.33 -6.76
CA VAL A 66 -44.26 14.26 -7.52
C VAL A 66 -43.81 13.53 -8.78
N GLY A 67 -44.01 14.19 -9.93
CA GLY A 67 -43.74 13.70 -11.28
C GLY A 67 -42.24 13.61 -11.64
N PRO A 68 -41.93 13.30 -12.91
CA PRO A 68 -40.85 12.38 -13.23
C PRO A 68 -39.53 13.01 -13.72
N ALA A 69 -38.49 12.20 -13.59
CA ALA A 69 -37.30 12.08 -14.44
C ALA A 69 -36.22 13.18 -14.40
N THR A 70 -35.07 12.82 -13.84
CA THR A 70 -33.78 13.24 -14.41
C THR A 70 -32.81 12.06 -14.40
N ARG A 71 -32.49 11.63 -15.61
CA ARG A 71 -31.56 10.57 -15.99
C ARG A 71 -30.14 11.10 -15.79
N MET A 72 -29.41 10.64 -14.78
CA MET A 72 -27.99 10.99 -14.62
C MET A 72 -27.15 10.32 -15.70
N GLN A 73 -26.51 11.16 -16.53
CA GLN A 73 -25.43 10.79 -17.42
C GLN A 73 -24.13 10.74 -16.61
N ASN A 74 -23.66 9.53 -16.29
CA ASN A 74 -22.27 9.30 -15.88
C ASN A 74 -21.45 9.04 -17.15
N ALA A 75 -20.98 10.10 -17.80
CA ALA A 75 -20.06 10.01 -18.94
C ALA A 75 -19.31 11.34 -19.15
N SER A 76 -18.51 11.78 -18.16
CA SER A 76 -17.52 12.84 -18.38
C SER A 76 -16.19 12.69 -17.66
N ASP A 77 -15.98 11.68 -16.82
CA ASP A 77 -14.81 11.66 -15.92
C ASP A 77 -13.57 10.93 -16.47
N TYR A 78 -13.56 10.51 -17.74
CA TYR A 78 -12.44 9.73 -18.31
C TYR A 78 -11.34 10.53 -19.02
N ALA A 79 -11.31 11.85 -18.87
CA ALA A 79 -10.31 12.71 -19.53
C ALA A 79 -9.66 13.71 -18.56
N SER A 80 -9.13 13.23 -17.44
CA SER A 80 -8.27 14.02 -16.54
C SER A 80 -7.31 13.12 -15.79
N ASN A 81 -6.44 12.39 -16.51
CA ASN A 81 -5.40 11.57 -15.89
C ASN A 81 -4.03 11.86 -16.51
N ARG A 82 -3.53 13.07 -16.30
CA ARG A 82 -2.10 13.40 -16.39
C ARG A 82 -1.77 14.48 -15.38
N ARG A 83 -0.72 14.20 -14.60
CA ARG A 83 -0.03 15.07 -13.61
C ARG A 83 -0.64 14.99 -12.21
N SER A 84 0.02 14.26 -11.32
CA SER A 84 0.09 14.51 -9.86
C SER A 84 0.96 13.44 -9.18
N LYS A 85 2.11 13.83 -8.59
CA LYS A 85 2.98 13.04 -7.69
C LYS A 85 3.56 13.82 -6.48
N ALA A 86 3.50 13.30 -5.25
CA ALA A 86 4.39 13.53 -4.09
C ALA A 86 3.71 13.63 -2.72
N ILE A 87 4.15 12.73 -1.83
CA ILE A 87 4.36 12.97 -0.39
C ILE A 87 5.56 12.09 0.05
N LEU A 88 5.81 10.95 -0.60
CA LEU A 88 7.06 10.18 -0.44
C LEU A 88 8.31 10.87 -1.00
N ALA A 89 8.12 11.89 -1.83
CA ALA A 89 9.22 12.73 -2.31
C ALA A 89 9.88 13.54 -1.19
N PHE A 90 9.25 13.72 -0.02
CA PHE A 90 9.85 14.38 1.16
C PHE A 90 10.93 13.50 1.78
N ALA A 91 10.67 12.20 1.78
CA ALA A 91 11.57 11.14 2.18
C ALA A 91 12.61 10.88 1.05
N SER A 92 12.22 10.87 -0.23
CA SER A 92 13.17 10.86 -1.35
C SER A 92 14.06 12.10 -1.39
N LEU A 93 13.58 13.27 -0.94
CA LEU A 93 14.39 14.46 -0.73
C LEU A 93 15.47 14.11 0.29
N LEU A 94 15.09 13.59 1.48
CA LEU A 94 16.05 13.10 2.48
C LEU A 94 17.06 12.10 1.88
N SER A 95 16.64 11.12 1.06
CA SER A 95 17.55 10.15 0.42
C SER A 95 18.47 10.74 -0.67
N LEU A 96 17.98 11.67 -1.50
CA LEU A 96 18.82 12.42 -2.47
C LEU A 96 19.91 13.23 -1.75
N LEU A 97 19.68 13.56 -0.47
CA LEU A 97 20.55 14.38 0.39
C LEU A 97 21.54 13.55 1.22
N SER A 98 21.21 12.30 1.54
CA SER A 98 22.17 11.33 2.10
C SER A 98 23.34 11.07 1.13
N SER A 99 23.11 11.24 -0.18
CA SER A 99 24.14 11.07 -1.21
C SER A 99 25.09 12.27 -1.31
N THR A 100 24.73 13.42 -0.75
CA THR A 100 25.58 14.62 -0.69
C THR A 100 26.30 14.78 0.65
N SER A 101 26.07 13.94 1.67
CA SER A 101 26.80 14.05 2.95
C SER A 101 28.27 13.59 2.90
N ALA A 102 28.81 13.23 1.73
CA ALA A 102 30.24 13.02 1.51
C ALA A 102 31.06 14.33 1.42
N PHE A 103 30.54 15.45 1.93
CA PHE A 103 31.21 16.75 1.91
C PHE A 103 31.83 17.08 3.28
N SER A 104 32.90 16.38 3.65
CA SER A 104 33.88 16.95 4.57
C SER A 104 34.71 17.96 3.77
N VAL A 105 34.55 19.26 4.04
CA VAL A 105 35.45 20.29 3.52
C VAL A 105 36.80 20.15 4.25
N THR A 106 37.67 19.26 3.77
CA THR A 106 39.09 19.28 4.12
C THR A 106 39.84 20.15 3.10
N PRO A 107 40.74 21.06 3.53
CA PRO A 107 41.51 21.90 2.61
C PRO A 107 42.44 21.03 1.74
N ARG A 108 42.31 21.14 0.40
CA ARG A 108 43.08 20.33 -0.58
C ARG A 108 44.49 20.88 -0.81
N HIS A 109 45.50 20.01 -0.70
CA HIS A 109 46.76 20.10 -1.43
C HIS A 109 46.68 19.33 -2.77
N PRO A 110 47.44 19.71 -3.82
CA PRO A 110 47.33 19.09 -5.15
C PRO A 110 48.27 17.88 -5.31
N ILE A 111 47.73 16.74 -5.74
CA ILE A 111 48.49 15.61 -6.29
C ILE A 111 47.96 15.34 -7.71
N ALA A 112 48.87 15.34 -8.68
CA ALA A 112 48.62 15.08 -10.08
C ALA A 112 48.58 13.56 -10.37
N LEU A 113 47.64 13.11 -11.20
CA LEU A 113 47.65 11.76 -11.77
C LEU A 113 47.41 11.78 -13.27
N ARG A 114 48.22 10.97 -13.97
CA ARG A 114 48.30 10.75 -15.41
C ARG A 114 47.17 9.83 -15.90
N PHE A 115 46.71 10.10 -17.13
CA PHE A 115 45.85 9.21 -17.93
C PHE A 115 46.65 8.11 -18.64
N SER A 116 46.06 6.92 -18.76
CA SER A 116 46.46 5.89 -19.73
C SER A 116 45.24 5.35 -20.47
N HIS A 117 45.32 5.35 -21.80
CA HIS A 117 44.36 4.77 -22.76
C HIS A 117 44.31 3.23 -22.68
N ALA A 118 43.13 2.66 -22.94
CA ALA A 118 43.00 1.28 -23.40
C ALA A 118 41.87 1.14 -24.43
N THR A 119 42.10 0.23 -25.36
CA THR A 119 41.53 0.14 -26.71
C THR A 119 40.27 -0.73 -26.81
N ARG A 120 39.53 -0.42 -27.88
CA ARG A 120 38.30 -1.01 -28.42
C ARG A 120 38.45 -2.49 -28.77
N SER A 121 37.46 -3.31 -28.41
CA SER A 121 37.27 -4.69 -28.90
C SER A 121 35.87 -4.84 -29.47
N THR A 122 35.80 -5.31 -30.71
CA THR A 122 34.59 -5.57 -31.51
C THR A 122 34.19 -7.03 -31.38
N ASN A 123 32.91 -7.30 -31.12
CA ASN A 123 32.31 -8.61 -31.40
C ASN A 123 30.97 -8.45 -32.11
N SER A 124 30.95 -8.89 -33.36
CA SER A 124 29.79 -9.11 -34.22
C SER A 124 29.10 -10.42 -33.87
N VAL A 125 27.78 -10.41 -33.69
CA VAL A 125 26.96 -11.62 -33.59
C VAL A 125 25.97 -11.67 -34.76
N LEU A 126 25.98 -12.82 -35.43
CA LEU A 126 25.21 -13.20 -36.61
C LEU A 126 23.70 -13.28 -36.31
N VAL A 127 22.90 -12.72 -37.21
CA VAL A 127 21.43 -12.86 -37.28
C VAL A 127 21.10 -14.05 -38.19
N GLY A 128 20.37 -15.02 -37.65
CA GLY A 128 19.76 -16.13 -38.41
C GLY A 128 18.24 -15.91 -38.58
N PRO A 129 17.63 -16.40 -39.68
CA PRO A 129 16.24 -16.08 -40.03
C PRO A 129 15.23 -16.91 -39.23
N THR A 130 14.15 -16.25 -38.80
CA THR A 130 13.00 -16.86 -38.13
C THR A 130 12.03 -17.46 -39.14
N ASP A 131 11.81 -18.76 -39.03
CA ASP A 131 10.76 -19.50 -39.73
C ASP A 131 9.41 -19.34 -39.01
N SER A 132 8.37 -19.12 -39.81
CA SER A 132 7.02 -18.76 -39.36
C SER A 132 6.04 -19.84 -39.81
N ARG A 133 5.60 -20.71 -38.88
CA ARG A 133 4.31 -21.42 -38.94
C ARG A 133 4.11 -22.32 -37.72
N GLY A 134 3.04 -22.09 -36.96
CA GLY A 134 2.54 -23.02 -35.94
C GLY A 134 1.78 -22.35 -34.80
N LYS A 135 0.50 -22.00 -35.03
CA LYS A 135 -0.46 -21.64 -33.97
C LYS A 135 -0.81 -22.91 -33.17
N GLY A 136 0.03 -23.25 -32.20
CA GLY A 136 -0.31 -24.17 -31.11
C GLY A 136 -0.38 -23.36 -29.83
N PHE A 137 -1.55 -23.27 -29.21
CA PHE A 137 -1.74 -22.68 -27.88
C PHE A 137 -1.03 -23.61 -26.87
N ARG A 138 0.28 -23.44 -26.73
CA ARG A 138 1.07 -24.13 -25.71
C ARG A 138 0.77 -23.43 -24.39
N LEU A 139 0.04 -24.10 -23.50
CA LEU A 139 0.16 -23.90 -22.06
C LEU A 139 1.60 -24.28 -21.67
N GLY A 140 2.54 -23.38 -21.99
CA GLY A 140 3.90 -23.49 -21.52
C GLY A 140 3.86 -23.45 -20.00
N ARG A 141 4.42 -24.48 -19.36
CA ARG A 141 4.98 -24.36 -18.02
C ARG A 141 6.03 -23.24 -18.08
N ILE A 142 5.59 -22.00 -17.96
CA ILE A 142 6.43 -20.93 -17.48
C ILE A 142 6.73 -21.37 -16.04
N GLY A 143 8.00 -21.62 -15.72
CA GLY A 143 8.50 -21.74 -14.34
C GLY A 143 8.39 -20.39 -13.64
N GLY A 144 7.18 -19.83 -13.70
CA GLY A 144 6.82 -18.46 -13.46
C GLY A 144 6.62 -18.24 -11.98
N LEU A 145 7.24 -17.17 -11.52
CA LEU A 145 7.01 -16.59 -10.21
C LEU A 145 5.51 -16.61 -9.93
N LYS A 146 5.14 -17.29 -8.85
CA LYS A 146 3.77 -17.35 -8.34
C LYS A 146 3.42 -15.92 -7.90
N MET A 147 2.83 -15.14 -8.80
CA MET A 147 2.42 -13.78 -8.47
C MET A 147 1.24 -13.87 -7.51
N GLU A 148 1.53 -13.65 -6.23
CA GLU A 148 0.51 -13.53 -5.22
C GLU A 148 -0.27 -12.24 -5.46
N ILE A 149 -1.60 -12.32 -5.47
CA ILE A 149 -2.44 -11.15 -5.72
C ILE A 149 -2.73 -10.46 -4.40
N LEU A 150 -2.53 -9.14 -4.39
CA LEU A 150 -2.88 -8.34 -3.23
C LEU A 150 -4.40 -8.11 -3.18
N GLY A 151 -4.99 -8.33 -2.01
CA GLY A 151 -6.40 -8.05 -1.79
C GLY A 151 -6.73 -6.56 -1.90
N PRO A 152 -7.98 -6.21 -2.22
CA PRO A 152 -8.46 -4.83 -2.28
C PRO A 152 -8.64 -4.28 -0.86
N ILE A 153 -7.54 -4.10 -0.13
CA ILE A 153 -7.53 -3.77 1.30
C ILE A 153 -6.68 -2.52 1.57
N GLY A 154 -7.01 -1.82 2.65
CA GLY A 154 -6.37 -0.57 3.04
C GLY A 154 -6.32 0.47 1.89
N PRO A 155 -5.12 0.96 1.51
CA PRO A 155 -4.95 1.90 0.39
C PRO A 155 -5.49 1.38 -0.95
N LEU A 156 -5.62 0.07 -1.13
CA LEU A 156 -6.13 -0.53 -2.36
C LEU A 156 -7.62 -0.85 -2.30
N ALA A 157 -8.31 -0.47 -1.22
CA ALA A 157 -9.75 -0.69 -1.08
C ALA A 157 -10.55 0.06 -2.17
N PRO A 158 -11.48 -0.59 -2.88
CA PRO A 158 -12.32 0.07 -3.89
C PRO A 158 -13.34 1.01 -3.25
N TYR A 159 -13.67 0.77 -1.97
CA TYR A 159 -14.59 1.60 -1.20
C TYR A 159 -13.79 2.62 -0.38
N ARG A 160 -14.22 3.87 -0.48
CA ARG A 160 -13.65 5.01 0.24
C ARG A 160 -14.70 5.59 1.17
N SER A 161 -14.29 5.96 2.37
CA SER A 161 -15.14 6.73 3.29
C SER A 161 -15.43 8.11 2.73
N GLN A 162 -16.50 8.75 3.20
CA GLN A 162 -16.82 10.13 2.83
C GLN A 162 -15.66 11.09 3.13
N TYR A 163 -14.89 10.82 4.19
CA TYR A 163 -13.73 11.62 4.54
C TYR A 163 -12.68 11.62 3.41
N ILE A 164 -12.35 10.43 2.88
CA ILE A 164 -11.41 10.29 1.76
C ILE A 164 -12.02 10.82 0.45
N GLN A 165 -13.31 10.54 0.22
CA GLN A 165 -14.03 10.94 -1.01
C GLN A 165 -14.30 12.43 -1.12
N SER A 166 -14.35 13.16 0.01
CA SER A 166 -14.61 14.60 0.03
C SER A 166 -13.66 15.42 -0.85
N GLY A 167 -12.58 14.81 -1.34
CA GLY A 167 -11.62 15.43 -2.26
C GLY A 167 -10.70 16.41 -1.54
N GLN A 168 -10.99 16.79 -0.30
CA GLN A 168 -10.09 17.62 0.50
C GLN A 168 -8.72 16.94 0.63
N LEU A 169 -8.71 15.65 0.93
CA LEU A 169 -7.46 14.93 1.09
C LEU A 169 -6.73 14.73 -0.24
N GLN A 170 -7.46 14.43 -1.32
CA GLN A 170 -6.89 14.23 -2.64
C GLN A 170 -6.32 15.54 -3.21
N SER A 171 -7.01 16.66 -3.01
CA SER A 171 -6.55 17.98 -3.43
C SER A 171 -5.33 18.45 -2.64
N GLU A 172 -5.31 18.27 -1.32
CA GLU A 172 -4.14 18.57 -0.48
C GLU A 172 -2.95 17.68 -0.83
N SER A 173 -3.19 16.39 -1.02
CA SER A 173 -2.19 15.44 -1.50
C SER A 173 -1.64 15.87 -2.86
N GLY A 174 -2.50 16.26 -3.81
CA GLY A 174 -2.14 16.76 -5.14
C GLY A 174 -1.41 18.11 -5.14
N GLN A 175 -1.67 18.98 -4.16
CA GLN A 175 -0.92 20.22 -4.00
C GLN A 175 0.46 19.97 -3.39
N MET A 176 0.53 19.16 -2.33
CA MET A 176 1.79 18.78 -1.71
C MET A 176 2.68 18.07 -2.73
N THR A 177 2.07 17.18 -3.49
CA THR A 177 2.55 16.57 -4.72
C THR A 177 3.36 17.51 -5.60
N ALA A 178 2.68 18.50 -6.17
CA ALA A 178 3.29 19.43 -7.11
C ALA A 178 4.44 20.21 -6.45
N LEU A 179 4.27 20.58 -5.17
CA LEU A 179 5.26 21.33 -4.42
C LEU A 179 6.53 20.51 -4.18
N VAL A 180 6.45 19.22 -3.80
CA VAL A 180 7.67 18.43 -3.60
C VAL A 180 8.39 18.18 -4.92
N GLU A 181 7.68 17.95 -6.02
CA GLU A 181 8.32 17.82 -7.33
C GLU A 181 9.12 19.09 -7.70
N GLU A 182 8.56 20.26 -7.42
CA GLU A 182 9.21 21.54 -7.69
C GLU A 182 10.44 21.74 -6.80
N VAL A 183 10.29 21.52 -5.49
CA VAL A 183 11.39 21.60 -4.52
C VAL A 183 12.50 20.61 -4.88
N ALA A 184 12.16 19.36 -5.22
CA ALA A 184 13.13 18.33 -5.60
C ALA A 184 13.95 18.73 -6.86
N LYS A 185 13.30 19.32 -7.87
CA LYS A 185 14.00 19.83 -9.07
C LYS A 185 14.98 20.95 -8.71
N LYS A 186 14.57 21.89 -7.86
CA LYS A 186 15.45 22.99 -7.41
C LYS A 186 16.60 22.46 -6.56
N PHE A 187 16.34 21.47 -5.71
CA PHE A 187 17.37 20.83 -4.92
C PHE A 187 18.39 20.11 -5.81
N GLN A 188 17.94 19.35 -6.80
CA GLN A 188 18.81 18.69 -7.76
C GLN A 188 19.69 19.70 -8.51
N ALA A 189 19.13 20.83 -8.93
CA ALA A 189 19.90 21.90 -9.56
C ALA A 189 20.98 22.49 -8.64
N LEU A 190 20.66 22.72 -7.36
CA LEU A 190 21.65 23.14 -6.36
C LEU A 190 22.77 22.10 -6.18
N GLY A 191 22.41 20.82 -6.11
CA GLY A 191 23.37 19.72 -5.98
C GLY A 191 24.36 19.64 -7.15
N VAL A 192 23.89 19.82 -8.38
CA VAL A 192 24.76 19.84 -9.59
C VAL A 192 25.73 21.03 -9.57
N GLY A 193 25.27 22.21 -9.13
CA GLY A 193 26.14 23.39 -8.98
C GLY A 193 27.27 23.15 -7.97
N MET A 194 26.92 22.59 -6.81
CA MET A 194 27.90 22.25 -5.77
C MET A 194 28.90 21.18 -6.22
N GLN A 195 28.45 20.13 -6.93
CA GLN A 195 29.35 19.11 -7.50
C GLN A 195 30.33 19.69 -8.52
N SER A 196 29.94 20.78 -9.19
CA SER A 196 30.80 21.53 -10.12
C SER A 196 31.75 22.50 -9.43
N GLY A 197 31.74 22.56 -8.09
CA GLY A 197 32.57 23.48 -7.29
C GLY A 197 32.07 24.92 -7.28
N MET A 198 30.88 25.20 -7.82
CA MET A 198 30.27 26.52 -7.72
C MET A 198 29.55 26.64 -6.38
N PRO A 199 29.75 27.73 -5.61
CA PRO A 199 28.95 27.97 -4.42
C PRO A 199 27.48 28.11 -4.84
N PRO A 200 26.53 27.59 -4.04
CA PRO A 200 25.12 27.72 -4.35
C PRO A 200 24.71 29.19 -4.29
N ASP A 201 23.88 29.63 -5.23
CA ASP A 201 23.36 30.99 -5.26
C ASP A 201 22.54 31.28 -3.99
N PRO A 202 22.91 32.29 -3.17
CA PRO A 202 22.23 32.60 -1.91
C PRO A 202 20.73 32.86 -2.07
N ALA A 203 20.33 33.56 -3.13
CA ALA A 203 18.92 33.86 -3.39
C ALA A 203 18.11 32.59 -3.70
N THR A 204 18.71 31.67 -4.47
CA THR A 204 18.12 30.35 -4.72
C THR A 204 18.01 29.52 -3.45
N CYS A 205 19.04 29.49 -2.58
CA CYS A 205 18.97 28.80 -1.29
C CYS A 205 17.83 29.35 -0.40
N ALA A 206 17.72 30.67 -0.27
CA ALA A 206 16.65 31.29 0.53
C ALA A 206 15.25 30.93 0.01
N ARG A 207 15.06 30.95 -1.32
CA ARG A 207 13.79 30.57 -1.95
C ARG A 207 13.45 29.10 -1.70
N VAL A 208 14.39 28.18 -1.92
CA VAL A 208 14.16 26.74 -1.68
C VAL A 208 13.86 26.48 -0.21
N ALA A 209 14.54 27.16 0.71
CA ALA A 209 14.25 27.05 2.14
C ALA A 209 12.81 27.46 2.48
N GLY A 210 12.33 28.58 1.93
CA GLY A 210 10.95 29.03 2.13
C GLY A 210 9.90 28.06 1.59
N GLU A 211 10.13 27.50 0.39
CA GLU A 211 9.23 26.50 -0.20
C GLU A 211 9.24 25.18 0.58
N MET A 212 10.40 24.75 1.08
CA MET A 212 10.51 23.59 1.95
C MET A 212 9.80 23.79 3.29
N GLU A 213 9.84 24.99 3.86
CA GLU A 213 9.12 25.33 5.09
C GLU A 213 7.60 25.28 4.87
N GLU A 214 7.10 25.90 3.80
CA GLU A 214 5.68 25.81 3.42
C GLU A 214 5.23 24.35 3.24
N LEU A 215 6.06 23.55 2.56
CA LEU A 215 5.82 22.13 2.35
C LEU A 215 5.77 21.35 3.69
N ASN A 216 6.75 21.59 4.57
CA ASN A 216 6.85 20.95 5.88
C ASN A 216 5.61 21.28 6.74
N ASP A 217 5.16 22.54 6.73
CA ASP A 217 3.99 22.96 7.50
C ASP A 217 2.69 22.35 6.97
N LYS A 218 2.52 22.29 5.64
CA LYS A 218 1.39 21.56 5.02
C LYS A 218 1.40 20.08 5.41
N TRP A 219 2.56 19.45 5.40
CA TRP A 219 2.70 18.04 5.77
C TRP A 219 2.34 17.79 7.24
N LYS A 220 2.81 18.64 8.16
CA LYS A 220 2.44 18.57 9.60
C LYS A 220 0.94 18.67 9.81
N VAL A 221 0.30 19.67 9.16
CA VAL A 221 -1.15 19.88 9.28
C VAL A 221 -1.91 18.66 8.76
N MET A 222 -1.51 18.11 7.62
CA MET A 222 -2.13 16.91 7.05
C MET A 222 -1.97 15.69 7.98
N LEU A 223 -0.77 15.42 8.49
CA LEU A 223 -0.53 14.32 9.43
C LEU A 223 -1.33 14.46 10.72
N ALA A 224 -1.37 15.67 11.28
CA ALA A 224 -2.17 15.96 12.48
C ALA A 224 -3.66 15.69 12.22
N ARG A 225 -4.16 16.08 11.04
CA ARG A 225 -5.55 15.84 10.68
C ARG A 225 -5.86 14.35 10.56
N TRP A 226 -5.00 13.55 9.93
CA TRP A 226 -5.19 12.10 9.86
C TRP A 226 -5.15 11.43 11.24
N ARG A 227 -4.19 11.84 12.07
CA ARG A 227 -4.04 11.32 13.44
C ARG A 227 -5.30 11.56 14.28
N LEU A 228 -5.92 12.73 14.11
CA LEU A 228 -7.09 13.15 14.88
C LEU A 228 -8.43 12.82 14.22
N ALA A 229 -8.43 12.27 13.00
CA ALA A 229 -9.64 11.98 12.28
C ALA A 229 -10.52 10.96 13.02
N ASP A 230 -11.85 11.12 12.88
CA ASP A 230 -12.82 10.12 13.32
C ASP A 230 -12.91 8.94 12.36
N ASP A 231 -12.45 9.10 11.13
CA ASP A 231 -12.52 8.09 10.08
C ASP A 231 -11.41 7.04 10.20
N PHE A 232 -11.78 5.76 10.07
CA PHE A 232 -10.84 4.64 10.14
C PHE A 232 -9.79 4.70 9.03
N GLN A 233 -10.19 4.95 7.78
CA GLN A 233 -9.24 4.96 6.66
C GLN A 233 -8.22 6.08 6.84
N ALA A 234 -8.63 7.27 7.30
CA ALA A 234 -7.71 8.34 7.65
C ALA A 234 -6.68 7.94 8.73
N ARG A 235 -7.12 7.26 9.80
CA ARG A 235 -6.21 6.77 10.84
C ARG A 235 -5.28 5.65 10.37
N GLU A 236 -5.79 4.75 9.53
CA GLU A 236 -4.99 3.69 8.92
C GLU A 236 -3.90 4.29 8.02
N LEU A 237 -4.21 5.33 7.24
CA LEU A 237 -3.23 6.05 6.42
C LEU A 237 -2.14 6.72 7.26
N PHE A 238 -2.50 7.32 8.40
CA PHE A 238 -1.52 7.85 9.36
C PHE A 238 -0.61 6.74 9.89
N GLN A 239 -1.18 5.64 10.35
CA GLN A 239 -0.40 4.54 10.93
C GLN A 239 0.45 3.81 9.89
N LEU A 240 -0.01 3.69 8.64
CA LEU A 240 0.78 3.17 7.53
C LEU A 240 2.01 4.06 7.30
N THR A 241 1.80 5.38 7.26
CA THR A 241 2.87 6.35 7.09
C THR A 241 3.90 6.25 8.24
N GLN A 242 3.41 6.13 9.47
CA GLN A 242 4.27 5.95 10.64
C GLN A 242 5.05 4.63 10.60
N ALA A 243 4.39 3.50 10.36
CA ALA A 243 5.02 2.19 10.28
C ALA A 243 6.08 2.14 9.16
N ARG A 244 5.85 2.84 8.04
CA ARG A 244 6.83 2.94 6.96
C ARG A 244 8.04 3.78 7.35
N SER A 245 7.80 4.91 8.02
CA SER A 245 8.88 5.74 8.57
C SER A 245 9.78 4.90 9.48
N GLU A 246 9.18 4.15 10.41
CA GLU A 246 9.94 3.34 11.38
C GLU A 246 10.70 2.19 10.71
N GLN A 247 10.20 1.61 9.62
CA GLN A 247 10.96 0.65 8.81
C GLN A 247 12.24 1.25 8.23
N SER A 248 12.26 2.56 7.98
CA SER A 248 13.47 3.28 7.56
C SER A 248 14.37 3.73 8.73
N GLY A 249 14.01 3.34 9.96
CA GLY A 249 14.77 3.66 11.18
C GLY A 249 14.51 5.05 11.74
N LEU A 250 13.48 5.75 11.25
CA LEU A 250 13.12 7.11 11.67
C LEU A 250 11.67 7.16 12.11
N THR A 251 11.38 7.87 13.19
CA THR A 251 10.01 8.26 13.52
C THR A 251 9.57 9.44 12.64
N LEU A 252 8.26 9.68 12.55
CA LEU A 252 7.74 10.84 11.80
C LEU A 252 8.23 12.18 12.39
N GLU A 253 8.42 12.24 13.71
CA GLU A 253 8.94 13.40 14.43
C GLU A 253 10.42 13.65 14.10
N GLU A 254 11.22 12.59 13.99
CA GLU A 254 12.60 12.69 13.54
C GLU A 254 12.68 13.08 12.06
N MET A 255 11.84 12.54 11.19
CA MET A 255 11.75 12.98 9.79
C MET A 255 11.44 14.48 9.68
N GLN A 256 10.47 14.97 10.47
CA GLN A 256 10.14 16.39 10.54
C GLN A 256 11.33 17.23 11.02
N THR A 257 12.04 16.75 12.03
CA THR A 257 13.26 17.40 12.55
C THR A 257 14.34 17.45 11.47
N GLY A 258 14.48 16.40 10.66
CA GLY A 258 15.41 16.35 9.53
C GLY A 258 15.12 17.38 8.47
N VAL A 259 13.86 17.57 8.11
CA VAL A 259 13.51 18.60 7.14
C VAL A 259 13.66 20.00 7.71
N GLN A 260 13.33 20.22 8.99
CA GLN A 260 13.59 21.51 9.62
C GLN A 260 15.08 21.86 9.61
N TRP A 261 15.94 20.90 9.98
CA TRP A 261 17.39 21.09 9.91
C TRP A 261 17.86 21.44 8.48
N GLN A 262 17.29 20.83 7.44
CA GLN A 262 17.63 21.15 6.05
C GLN A 262 17.19 22.56 5.63
N ILE A 263 16.01 22.99 6.08
CA ILE A 263 15.53 24.37 5.88
C ILE A 263 16.52 25.35 6.51
N ASP A 264 16.92 25.09 7.75
CA ASP A 264 17.84 25.94 8.50
C ASP A 264 19.26 25.93 7.90
N PHE A 265 19.69 24.79 7.34
CA PHE A 265 20.93 24.65 6.58
C PHE A 265 20.93 25.53 5.32
N LEU A 266 19.86 25.47 4.52
CA LEU A 266 19.71 26.31 3.33
C LEU A 266 19.67 27.81 3.68
N ARG A 267 18.99 28.17 4.78
CA ARG A 267 18.99 29.55 5.31
C ARG A 267 20.39 30.02 5.69
N ALA A 268 21.11 29.20 6.46
CA ALA A 268 22.49 29.51 6.84
C ALA A 268 23.39 29.74 5.62
N MET A 269 23.29 28.89 4.58
CA MET A 269 24.01 29.10 3.33
C MET A 269 23.62 30.40 2.62
N SER A 270 22.33 30.74 2.58
CA SER A 270 21.87 32.00 1.96
C SER A 270 22.36 33.25 2.71
N GLU A 271 22.60 33.13 4.01
CA GLU A 271 23.06 34.21 4.88
C GLU A 271 24.58 34.20 5.08
N ASN A 272 25.31 33.31 4.38
CA ASN A 272 26.75 33.07 4.54
C ASN A 272 27.17 32.80 5.99
N ARG A 273 26.35 32.04 6.72
CA ARG A 273 26.58 31.60 8.10
C ARG A 273 27.04 30.16 8.13
N MET A 274 27.68 29.78 9.23
CA MET A 274 27.95 28.37 9.50
C MET A 274 26.62 27.61 9.61
N PRO A 275 26.45 26.48 8.90
CA PRO A 275 25.23 25.67 9.01
C PRO A 275 25.05 25.11 10.43
N PRO A 276 23.79 24.89 10.86
CA PRO A 276 23.53 24.27 12.15
C PRO A 276 24.06 22.83 12.17
N GLU A 277 24.53 22.38 13.33
CA GLU A 277 24.93 20.99 13.54
C GLU A 277 23.74 20.06 13.31
N MET A 278 24.01 18.88 12.72
CA MET A 278 22.98 17.88 12.48
C MET A 278 22.51 17.28 13.81
N PRO A 279 21.19 17.21 14.06
CA PRO A 279 20.64 16.51 15.22
C PRO A 279 21.13 15.06 15.31
N ALA A 280 21.57 14.65 16.51
CA ALA A 280 22.16 13.31 16.74
C ALA A 280 21.24 12.14 16.35
N ALA A 281 19.91 12.33 16.46
CA ALA A 281 18.92 11.35 16.03
C ALA A 281 19.00 11.05 14.52
N LEU A 282 19.25 12.09 13.71
CA LEU A 282 19.35 11.97 12.26
C LEU A 282 20.67 11.37 11.82
N THR A 283 21.77 11.68 12.52
CA THR A 283 23.11 11.18 12.18
C THR A 283 23.11 9.66 12.05
N LYS A 284 22.51 8.95 13.02
CA LYS A 284 22.42 7.48 13.00
C LYS A 284 21.61 6.95 11.81
N ALA A 285 20.52 7.64 11.46
CA ALA A 285 19.68 7.23 10.35
C ALA A 285 20.36 7.44 8.99
N PHE A 286 21.10 8.54 8.83
CA PHE A 286 21.87 8.81 7.62
C PHE A 286 23.03 7.83 7.44
N GLU A 287 23.72 7.45 8.52
CA GLU A 287 24.76 6.41 8.49
C GLU A 287 24.21 5.05 8.04
N GLY A 288 23.02 4.67 8.50
CA GLY A 288 22.34 3.45 8.07
C GLY A 288 21.87 3.50 6.61
N GLN A 289 21.41 4.66 6.13
CA GLN A 289 20.92 4.82 4.76
C GLN A 289 22.02 4.81 3.70
N GLN A 290 23.26 5.22 4.01
CA GLN A 290 24.36 5.13 3.03
C GLN A 290 24.60 3.70 2.53
N GLN A 291 24.22 2.68 3.30
CA GLN A 291 24.36 1.27 2.90
C GLN A 291 23.16 0.75 2.08
N GLN A 292 22.01 1.41 2.12
CA GLN A 292 20.84 1.05 1.32
C GLN A 292 20.62 2.07 0.21
N GLN A 293 21.19 1.81 -0.97
CA GLN A 293 20.94 2.59 -2.21
C GLN A 293 19.46 2.55 -2.70
N GLY A 294 18.54 1.99 -1.92
CA GLY A 294 17.09 2.09 -2.17
C GLY A 294 16.57 3.44 -1.70
N GLY A 295 16.77 4.49 -2.50
CA GLY A 295 16.28 5.83 -2.17
C GLY A 295 14.77 5.83 -2.00
N MET A 296 14.22 6.41 -0.92
CA MET A 296 12.81 6.38 -0.54
C MET A 296 11.83 6.56 -1.73
N GLY A 297 10.71 5.82 -1.70
CA GLY A 297 9.77 5.60 -2.81
C GLY A 297 9.43 6.85 -3.63
N SER A 298 9.25 6.70 -4.94
CA SER A 298 9.07 7.85 -5.83
C SER A 298 7.82 8.67 -5.43
N PRO A 299 7.78 9.98 -5.77
CA PRO A 299 6.57 10.79 -5.68
C PRO A 299 5.29 10.10 -6.21
N GLU A 300 5.41 9.25 -7.24
CA GLU A 300 4.27 8.58 -7.91
C GLU A 300 3.58 7.57 -6.99
N SER A 301 4.35 6.90 -6.16
CA SER A 301 3.91 5.89 -5.20
C SER A 301 2.79 6.39 -4.32
N PHE A 302 2.88 7.66 -3.94
CA PHE A 302 1.96 8.25 -3.02
C PHE A 302 0.59 8.57 -3.65
N ASN A 303 0.54 9.10 -4.89
CA ASN A 303 -0.76 9.37 -5.50
C ASN A 303 -1.52 8.06 -5.78
N THR A 304 -0.80 7.00 -6.16
CA THR A 304 -1.34 5.64 -6.30
C THR A 304 -1.93 5.12 -4.98
N PHE A 305 -1.36 5.50 -3.84
CA PHE A 305 -1.82 5.08 -2.52
C PHE A 305 -3.17 5.70 -2.12
N PHE A 306 -3.46 6.95 -2.49
CA PHE A 306 -4.77 7.57 -2.21
C PHE A 306 -5.81 7.21 -3.26
N SER A 307 -5.38 7.13 -4.51
CA SER A 307 -6.27 6.83 -5.62
C SER A 307 -6.72 5.38 -5.59
N GLY A 308 -5.87 4.47 -5.09
CA GLY A 308 -6.10 3.03 -5.21
C GLY A 308 -6.10 2.57 -6.67
N PRO A 309 -6.17 1.25 -6.91
CA PRO A 309 -6.44 0.76 -8.24
C PRO A 309 -7.89 1.14 -8.59
N PRO A 310 -8.15 1.77 -9.74
CA PRO A 310 -9.50 2.18 -10.13
C PRO A 310 -10.41 0.98 -10.41
N GLU A 311 -9.84 -0.22 -10.50
CA GLU A 311 -10.51 -1.41 -10.97
C GLU A 311 -10.69 -2.45 -9.87
N LEU A 312 -11.74 -3.25 -10.01
CA LEU A 312 -11.95 -4.42 -9.19
C LEU A 312 -10.93 -5.50 -9.57
N PRO A 313 -10.54 -6.36 -8.61
CA PRO A 313 -9.60 -7.45 -8.85
C PRO A 313 -10.13 -8.52 -9.81
N ILE A 314 -11.44 -8.50 -10.10
CA ILE A 314 -12.12 -9.47 -10.96
C ILE A 314 -12.90 -8.70 -12.02
N LEU A 315 -12.73 -9.12 -13.28
CA LEU A 315 -13.47 -8.56 -14.39
C LEU A 315 -14.94 -9.00 -14.32
N PRO A 316 -15.92 -8.10 -14.55
CA PRO A 316 -17.33 -8.49 -14.64
C PRO A 316 -17.63 -9.55 -15.71
N SER A 317 -16.74 -9.70 -16.69
CA SER A 317 -16.81 -10.67 -17.79
C SER A 317 -16.13 -12.02 -17.52
N SER A 318 -15.66 -12.26 -16.29
CA SER A 318 -15.05 -13.54 -15.88
C SER A 318 -16.07 -14.68 -15.95
N LYS A 319 -15.68 -15.84 -16.52
CA LYS A 319 -16.56 -17.01 -16.65
C LYS A 319 -16.88 -17.64 -15.30
N ALA A 320 -15.99 -17.50 -14.32
CA ALA A 320 -16.27 -17.94 -12.95
C ALA A 320 -17.51 -17.25 -12.34
N LEU A 321 -17.85 -16.05 -12.82
CA LEU A 321 -19.05 -15.32 -12.40
C LEU A 321 -20.34 -15.82 -13.07
N ASP A 322 -20.26 -16.71 -14.07
CA ASP A 322 -21.43 -17.41 -14.62
C ASP A 322 -22.07 -18.34 -13.58
N SER A 323 -21.30 -18.74 -12.55
CA SER A 323 -21.80 -19.49 -11.40
C SER A 323 -22.55 -18.56 -10.44
N PRO A 324 -23.87 -18.77 -10.21
CA PRO A 324 -24.65 -17.89 -9.34
C PRO A 324 -24.13 -17.88 -7.90
N VAL A 325 -23.54 -18.98 -7.43
CA VAL A 325 -22.95 -19.08 -6.09
C VAL A 325 -21.70 -18.20 -5.95
N VAL A 326 -20.85 -18.16 -6.98
CA VAL A 326 -19.63 -17.34 -6.98
C VAL A 326 -19.99 -15.85 -7.08
N ALA A 327 -20.96 -15.51 -7.92
CA ALA A 327 -21.48 -14.15 -8.03
C ALA A 327 -22.12 -13.68 -6.71
N GLU A 328 -22.91 -14.52 -6.04
CA GLU A 328 -23.49 -14.22 -4.73
C GLU A 328 -22.41 -14.05 -3.64
N GLU A 329 -21.37 -14.89 -3.65
CA GLU A 329 -20.22 -14.75 -2.74
C GLU A 329 -19.49 -13.42 -2.94
N LEU A 330 -19.19 -13.03 -4.19
CA LEU A 330 -18.55 -11.74 -4.51
C LEU A 330 -19.41 -10.57 -4.02
N ASN A 331 -20.71 -10.58 -4.35
CA ASN A 331 -21.65 -9.53 -3.92
C ASN A 331 -21.74 -9.44 -2.39
N SER A 332 -21.71 -10.59 -1.68
CA SER A 332 -21.70 -10.65 -0.22
C SER A 332 -20.45 -9.99 0.36
N ILE A 333 -19.27 -10.33 -0.16
CA ILE A 333 -17.99 -9.77 0.30
C ILE A 333 -17.95 -8.26 0.02
N MET A 334 -18.35 -7.83 -1.18
CA MET A 334 -18.41 -6.42 -1.58
C MET A 334 -19.32 -5.61 -0.66
N LYS A 335 -20.55 -6.09 -0.42
CA LYS A 335 -21.50 -5.43 0.48
C LYS A 335 -20.99 -5.35 1.92
N GLN A 336 -20.37 -6.42 2.43
CA GLN A 336 -19.78 -6.40 3.77
C GLN A 336 -18.61 -5.41 3.86
N HIS A 337 -17.74 -5.35 2.86
CA HIS A 337 -16.63 -4.42 2.83
C HIS A 337 -17.12 -2.97 2.78
N GLU A 338 -18.10 -2.66 1.93
CA GLU A 338 -18.74 -1.33 1.88
C GLU A 338 -19.36 -0.95 3.23
N GLN A 339 -20.08 -1.88 3.88
CA GLN A 339 -20.64 -1.67 5.22
C GLN A 339 -19.56 -1.39 6.26
N MET A 340 -18.45 -2.14 6.24
CA MET A 340 -17.31 -1.89 7.13
C MET A 340 -16.75 -0.47 6.93
N VAL A 341 -16.48 -0.06 5.68
CA VAL A 341 -15.97 1.29 5.39
C VAL A 341 -16.94 2.36 5.90
N LYS A 342 -18.25 2.19 5.68
CA LYS A 342 -19.26 3.13 6.18
C LYS A 342 -19.32 3.20 7.70
N MET A 343 -19.22 2.06 8.39
CA MET A 343 -19.14 2.06 9.86
C MET A 343 -17.86 2.74 10.34
N GLY A 344 -16.74 2.51 9.66
CA GLY A 344 -15.42 3.08 9.97
C GLY A 344 -15.37 4.61 9.99
N GLU A 345 -16.33 5.31 9.37
CA GLU A 345 -16.44 6.78 9.42
C GLU A 345 -16.58 7.32 10.85
N GLY A 346 -17.07 6.50 11.80
CA GLY A 346 -17.23 6.85 13.21
C GLY A 346 -16.14 6.32 14.14
N TYR A 347 -15.08 5.70 13.62
CA TYR A 347 -14.06 4.96 14.38
C TYR A 347 -13.46 5.74 15.57
N GLY A 348 -13.15 7.03 15.40
CA GLY A 348 -12.56 7.86 16.45
C GLY A 348 -13.48 8.09 17.65
N LYS A 349 -14.80 7.95 17.46
CA LYS A 349 -15.84 8.16 18.48
C LYS A 349 -16.14 6.91 19.29
N TRP A 350 -15.65 5.75 18.85
CA TRP A 350 -15.89 4.50 19.55
C TRP A 350 -15.01 4.37 20.79
N ASP A 351 -15.52 3.60 21.74
CA ASP A 351 -14.76 3.17 22.91
C ASP A 351 -13.66 2.16 22.51
N ARG A 352 -12.82 1.81 23.48
CA ARG A 352 -11.72 0.86 23.31
C ARG A 352 -12.19 -0.47 22.70
N GLU A 353 -13.27 -1.04 23.22
CA GLU A 353 -13.75 -2.35 22.78
C GLU A 353 -14.39 -2.30 21.39
N GLY A 354 -15.13 -1.23 21.05
CA GLY A 354 -15.67 -1.02 19.71
C GLY A 354 -14.57 -0.90 18.65
N LYS A 355 -13.49 -0.17 18.93
CA LYS A 355 -12.33 -0.06 18.03
C LYS A 355 -11.67 -1.41 17.77
N LYS A 356 -11.44 -2.20 18.83
CA LYS A 356 -10.87 -3.55 18.72
C LYS A 356 -11.75 -4.49 17.90
N MET A 357 -13.05 -4.53 18.21
CA MET A 357 -14.00 -5.38 17.48
C MET A 357 -14.04 -5.01 16.00
N TYR A 358 -14.01 -3.72 15.66
CA TYR A 358 -13.98 -3.27 14.28
C TYR A 358 -12.72 -3.75 13.54
N ILE A 359 -11.53 -3.59 14.13
CA ILE A 359 -10.27 -4.04 13.52
C ILE A 359 -10.30 -5.56 13.27
N GLN A 360 -10.83 -6.34 14.22
CA GLN A 360 -10.98 -7.79 14.07
C GLN A 360 -11.96 -8.15 12.95
N GLN A 361 -13.12 -7.49 12.89
CA GLN A 361 -14.11 -7.70 11.83
C GLN A 361 -13.55 -7.34 10.45
N LEU A 362 -12.80 -6.24 10.36
CA LEU A 362 -12.12 -5.86 9.12
C LEU A 362 -11.17 -6.97 8.68
N GLY A 363 -10.31 -7.47 9.58
CA GLY A 363 -9.42 -8.59 9.29
C GLY A 363 -10.13 -9.83 8.74
N SER A 364 -11.34 -10.14 9.25
CA SER A 364 -12.15 -11.25 8.73
C SER A 364 -12.64 -11.04 7.29
N VAL A 365 -13.00 -9.80 6.92
CA VAL A 365 -13.39 -9.46 5.54
C VAL A 365 -12.20 -9.59 4.59
N GLU A 366 -11.00 -9.24 5.06
CA GLU A 366 -9.79 -9.37 4.26
C GLU A 366 -9.35 -10.81 4.03
N GLU A 367 -9.49 -11.67 5.04
CA GLU A 367 -9.24 -13.10 4.90
C GLU A 367 -10.19 -13.73 3.88
N ARG A 368 -11.45 -13.29 3.87
CA ARG A 368 -12.44 -13.68 2.84
C ARG A 368 -12.03 -13.21 1.45
N TRP A 369 -11.58 -11.95 1.31
CA TRP A 369 -11.03 -11.45 0.04
C TRP A 369 -9.83 -12.29 -0.43
N ALA A 370 -8.87 -12.58 0.46
CA ALA A 370 -7.70 -13.36 0.13
C ALA A 370 -8.07 -14.78 -0.34
N THR A 371 -8.97 -15.45 0.38
CA THR A 371 -9.48 -16.77 0.01
C THR A 371 -10.19 -16.75 -1.34
N PHE A 372 -11.03 -15.74 -1.57
CA PHE A 372 -11.77 -15.58 -2.81
C PHE A 372 -10.84 -15.35 -4.00
N LEU A 373 -9.92 -14.38 -3.89
CA LEU A 373 -8.95 -14.06 -4.94
C LEU A 373 -8.00 -15.21 -5.24
N LYS A 374 -7.64 -16.01 -4.23
CA LYS A 374 -6.82 -17.21 -4.47
C LYS A 374 -7.50 -18.21 -5.40
N ARG A 375 -8.82 -18.34 -5.33
CA ARG A 375 -9.58 -19.19 -6.27
C ARG A 375 -9.49 -18.64 -7.69
N PHE A 376 -9.65 -17.33 -7.86
CA PHE A 376 -9.54 -16.68 -9.17
C PHE A 376 -8.12 -16.75 -9.74
N GLU A 377 -7.10 -16.63 -8.89
CA GLU A 377 -5.70 -16.84 -9.28
C GLU A 377 -5.49 -18.23 -9.87
N LEU A 378 -6.01 -19.26 -9.20
CA LEU A 378 -5.91 -20.65 -9.65
C LEU A 378 -6.69 -20.91 -10.95
N MET A 379 -7.75 -20.13 -11.22
CA MET A 379 -8.51 -20.19 -12.46
C MET A 379 -7.89 -19.36 -13.60
N GLY A 380 -6.92 -18.49 -13.29
CA GLY A 380 -6.34 -17.55 -14.27
C GLY A 380 -7.31 -16.47 -14.72
N GLU A 381 -8.30 -16.11 -13.90
CA GLU A 381 -9.37 -15.16 -14.23
C GLU A 381 -9.27 -13.83 -13.48
N VAL A 382 -8.11 -13.55 -12.91
CA VAL A 382 -7.84 -12.30 -12.19
C VAL A 382 -7.66 -11.18 -13.21
N ASN A 383 -8.17 -9.99 -12.89
CA ASN A 383 -8.01 -8.83 -13.75
C ASN A 383 -6.51 -8.48 -13.93
N PRO A 384 -5.95 -8.56 -15.16
CA PRO A 384 -4.55 -8.25 -15.41
C PRO A 384 -4.20 -6.77 -15.17
N GLU A 385 -5.14 -5.85 -15.36
CA GLU A 385 -4.95 -4.41 -15.12
C GLU A 385 -4.85 -4.13 -13.61
N TYR A 386 -5.66 -4.82 -12.80
CA TYR A 386 -5.53 -4.80 -11.34
C TYR A 386 -4.18 -5.35 -10.86
N GLN A 387 -3.71 -6.47 -11.45
CA GLN A 387 -2.39 -7.01 -11.15
C GLN A 387 -1.27 -6.03 -11.47
N GLN A 388 -1.30 -5.41 -12.65
CA GLN A 388 -0.33 -4.39 -13.04
C GLN A 388 -0.35 -3.19 -12.10
N SER A 389 -1.53 -2.74 -11.69
CA SER A 389 -1.69 -1.63 -10.74
C SER A 389 -1.13 -1.98 -9.36
N THR A 390 -1.37 -3.21 -8.90
CA THR A 390 -0.81 -3.75 -7.65
C THR A 390 0.72 -3.85 -7.71
N ASP A 391 1.27 -4.37 -8.81
CA ASP A 391 2.72 -4.48 -9.00
C ASP A 391 3.38 -3.11 -9.06
N ALA A 392 2.76 -2.16 -9.77
CA ALA A 392 3.22 -0.78 -9.83
C ALA A 392 3.18 -0.15 -8.43
N PHE A 393 2.12 -0.38 -7.68
CA PHE A 393 2.00 0.05 -6.29
C PHE A 393 3.12 -0.53 -5.42
N LEU A 394 3.32 -1.84 -5.40
CA LEU A 394 4.39 -2.46 -4.59
C LEU A 394 5.78 -1.95 -4.97
N LYS A 395 6.08 -1.84 -6.27
CA LYS A 395 7.35 -1.30 -6.77
C LYS A 395 7.57 0.14 -6.32
N SER A 396 6.52 0.94 -6.33
CA SER A 396 6.58 2.34 -5.92
C SER A 396 6.97 2.47 -4.43
N TYR A 397 6.52 1.52 -3.61
CA TYR A 397 6.92 1.39 -2.19
C TYR A 397 8.20 0.57 -1.97
N GLN A 398 8.93 0.20 -3.03
CA GLN A 398 10.11 -0.68 -2.97
C GLN A 398 9.86 -2.01 -2.25
N MET A 399 8.61 -2.48 -2.28
CA MET A 399 8.27 -3.77 -1.73
C MET A 399 8.51 -4.82 -2.78
N SER A 400 9.26 -5.85 -2.40
CA SER A 400 9.65 -6.93 -3.32
C SER A 400 8.56 -7.98 -3.48
N SER A 401 7.61 -8.01 -2.53
CA SER A 401 6.57 -9.03 -2.46
C SER A 401 5.28 -8.53 -1.81
N VAL A 402 4.19 -9.23 -2.10
CA VAL A 402 2.88 -9.03 -1.46
C VAL A 402 2.94 -9.33 0.05
N GLU A 403 3.75 -10.31 0.44
CA GLU A 403 3.96 -10.68 1.83
C GLU A 403 4.59 -9.54 2.65
N GLU A 404 5.53 -8.80 2.06
CA GLU A 404 6.11 -7.60 2.70
C GLU A 404 5.03 -6.53 2.97
N PHE A 405 4.14 -6.29 2.01
CA PHE A 405 3.02 -5.39 2.19
C PHE A 405 2.01 -5.89 3.23
N LYS A 406 1.69 -7.18 3.24
CA LYS A 406 0.83 -7.79 4.26
C LYS A 406 1.41 -7.63 5.67
N ASN A 407 2.72 -7.82 5.82
CA ASN A 407 3.40 -7.61 7.10
C ASN A 407 3.39 -6.13 7.52
N TRP A 408 3.51 -5.21 6.56
CA TRP A 408 3.37 -3.77 6.82
C TRP A 408 1.94 -3.40 7.28
N LEU A 409 0.90 -3.93 6.62
CA LEU A 409 -0.49 -3.75 7.05
C LEU A 409 -0.75 -4.37 8.42
N LYS A 410 -0.22 -5.57 8.68
CA LYS A 410 -0.33 -6.20 9.99
C LYS A 410 0.29 -5.33 11.08
N THR A 411 1.53 -4.86 10.87
CA THR A 411 2.22 -3.94 11.80
C THR A 411 1.39 -2.68 12.05
N THR A 412 0.80 -2.11 10.99
CA THR A 412 -0.10 -0.96 11.09
C THR A 412 -1.29 -1.24 12.02
N ARG A 413 -1.93 -2.40 11.87
CA ARG A 413 -3.07 -2.79 12.72
C ARG A 413 -2.67 -3.05 14.15
N ASP A 414 -1.52 -3.65 14.39
CA ASP A 414 -1.00 -3.86 15.73
C ASP A 414 -0.80 -2.51 16.45
N LYS A 415 -0.31 -1.48 15.73
CA LYS A 415 -0.22 -0.11 16.24
C LYS A 415 -1.61 0.49 16.51
N MET A 416 -2.55 0.35 15.58
CA MET A 416 -3.94 0.83 15.78
C MET A 416 -4.64 0.14 16.96
N LEU A 417 -4.38 -1.15 17.17
CA LEU A 417 -4.88 -1.89 18.33
C LEU A 417 -4.25 -1.33 19.61
N SER A 418 -2.93 -1.14 19.64
CA SER A 418 -2.23 -0.52 20.78
C SER A 418 -2.76 0.88 21.10
N ASP A 419 -3.02 1.71 20.08
CA ASP A 419 -3.63 3.03 20.25
C ASP A 419 -5.04 2.93 20.84
N ALA A 420 -5.85 1.98 20.35
CA ALA A 420 -7.18 1.72 20.89
C ALA A 420 -7.12 1.23 22.34
N GLU A 421 -6.05 0.55 22.75
CA GLU A 421 -5.86 0.12 24.14
C GLU A 421 -5.50 1.28 25.08
N ALA A 422 -4.83 2.29 24.54
CA ALA A 422 -4.36 3.46 25.28
C ALA A 422 -5.41 4.57 25.40
N SER A 423 -6.40 4.61 24.49
CA SER A 423 -7.55 5.54 24.53
C SER A 423 -8.66 5.03 25.42
#